data_AF-A0A1M7ZBB3-F1
#
_entry.id   AF-A0A1M7ZBB3-F1
#
_cell.length_a   1.000
_cell.length_b   1.000
_cell.length_c   1.000
_cell.angle_alpha   90.00
_cell.angle_beta   90.00
_cell.angle_gamma   90.00
#
_symmetry.space_group_name_H-M   'P 1'
#
loop_
_entity.id
_entity.type
_entity.pdbx_description
1 polymer ?
#
loop_
_entity_poly.entity_id
_entity_poly.type
_entity_poly.pdbx_seq_one_letter_code
_entity_poly.pdbx_strand_id
1 'polypeptide(L)'
;MKKPSLLIICLTFLFACASNKSNVVSDSSEERSLGDTRQIPVAYLNANTFLLTEMSDDKTYGYKESNPINVGGVIENGARNQQRFLNALLGPHGEEVGYYRLGSCCSFKTPNGLMGDSGLLDLYRVYWGTKDTVNLYLNLYDEGDLKIPVGFKSKK
;
A
#
# COMPACT_ATOMS: atom_id res chain seq x y z
N MET A 1 -15.01 55.95 -58.97
CA MET A 1 -13.77 56.51 -58.35
C MET A 1 -13.23 55.46 -57.39
N LYS A 2 -12.23 54.69 -57.83
CA LYS A 2 -10.85 54.61 -57.28
C LYS A 2 -10.79 54.19 -55.80
N LYS A 3 -10.30 52.95 -55.57
CA LYS A 3 -9.83 52.34 -54.30
C LYS A 3 -8.69 53.19 -53.69
N PRO A 4 -8.29 53.04 -52.40
CA PRO A 4 -7.41 51.92 -51.96
C PRO A 4 -7.71 51.38 -50.53
N SER A 5 -7.55 50.08 -50.27
CA SER A 5 -6.34 49.41 -49.71
C SER A 5 -6.20 49.62 -48.19
N LEU A 6 -6.48 48.59 -47.38
CA LEU A 6 -5.49 47.66 -46.79
C LEU A 6 -4.85 48.22 -45.49
N LEU A 7 -5.21 47.64 -44.34
CA LEU A 7 -4.20 47.18 -43.38
C LEU A 7 -4.76 46.07 -42.49
N ILE A 8 -4.09 44.92 -42.60
CA ILE A 8 -4.19 43.72 -41.78
C ILE A 8 -3.57 44.02 -40.40
N ILE A 9 -4.28 43.70 -39.32
CA ILE A 9 -3.64 43.36 -38.04
C ILE A 9 -4.29 42.07 -37.54
N CYS A 10 -3.67 40.97 -37.94
CA CYS A 10 -3.88 39.64 -37.39
C CYS A 10 -3.14 39.59 -36.05
N LEU A 11 -3.85 39.76 -34.95
CA LEU A 11 -3.28 39.59 -33.61
C LEU A 11 -3.48 38.13 -33.18
N THR A 12 -2.54 37.29 -33.61
CA THR A 12 -2.42 35.90 -33.16
C THR A 12 -1.96 35.88 -31.70
N PHE A 13 -2.90 35.69 -30.77
CA PHE A 13 -2.57 35.27 -29.40
C PHE A 13 -2.16 33.80 -29.42
N LEU A 14 -0.85 33.56 -29.56
CA LEU A 14 -0.25 32.28 -29.20
C LEU A 14 -0.18 32.23 -27.66
N PHE A 15 -1.24 31.72 -27.03
CA PHE A 15 -1.13 31.18 -25.68
C PHE A 15 -0.32 29.88 -25.75
N ALA A 16 1.00 30.01 -25.68
CA ALA A 16 1.86 28.90 -25.34
C ALA A 16 1.68 28.61 -23.84
N CYS A 17 0.83 27.65 -23.50
CA CYS A 17 0.92 27.00 -22.20
C CYS A 17 2.20 26.14 -22.19
N ALA A 18 3.31 26.75 -21.78
CA ALA A 18 4.47 25.99 -21.33
C ALA A 18 4.05 25.23 -20.07
N SER A 19 3.70 23.96 -20.24
CA SER A 19 3.49 23.03 -19.14
C SER A 19 4.85 22.78 -18.49
N ASN A 20 5.16 23.56 -17.47
CA ASN A 20 6.29 23.27 -16.60
C ASN A 20 5.99 21.93 -15.93
N LYS A 21 6.66 20.88 -16.41
CA LYS A 21 6.74 19.60 -15.72
C LYS A 21 7.60 19.83 -14.48
N SER A 22 6.98 20.42 -13.46
CA SER A 22 7.56 20.49 -12.13
C SER A 22 7.70 19.06 -11.64
N ASN A 23 8.91 18.51 -11.71
CA ASN A 23 9.31 17.43 -10.81
C ASN A 23 9.31 18.05 -9.41
N VAL A 24 8.12 18.17 -8.83
CA VAL A 24 7.96 18.33 -7.41
C VAL A 24 8.40 16.99 -6.84
N VAL A 25 9.68 16.92 -6.47
CA VAL A 25 10.08 16.07 -5.35
C VAL A 25 9.28 16.63 -4.18
N SER A 26 8.11 16.02 -3.95
CA SER A 26 7.34 16.23 -2.75
C SER A 26 8.17 15.64 -1.63
N ASP A 27 9.07 16.46 -1.09
CA ASP A 27 9.51 16.37 0.29
C ASP A 27 8.30 16.75 1.16
N SER A 28 7.29 15.88 1.12
CA SER A 28 6.25 15.85 2.14
C SER A 28 6.92 15.25 3.34
N SER A 29 7.30 16.11 4.29
CA SER A 29 7.26 15.73 5.69
C SER A 29 5.80 15.37 6.01
N GLU A 30 5.40 14.16 5.60
CA GLU A 30 4.21 13.53 6.14
C GLU A 30 4.40 13.53 7.64
N GLU A 31 3.49 14.20 8.34
CA GLU A 31 3.34 14.15 9.77
C GLU A 31 3.02 12.68 10.12
N ARG A 32 4.06 11.85 10.20
CA ARG A 32 3.94 10.41 10.47
C ARG A 32 3.16 10.30 11.77
N SER A 33 2.01 9.66 11.69
CA SER A 33 1.18 9.46 12.86
C SER A 33 2.00 8.66 13.89
N LEU A 34 1.78 8.94 15.17
CA LEU A 34 2.43 8.20 16.23
C LEU A 34 2.11 6.70 16.03
N GLY A 35 3.10 5.81 15.97
CA GLY A 35 2.86 4.38 15.67
C GLY A 35 3.17 3.96 14.22
N ASP A 36 3.26 4.89 13.27
CA ASP A 36 3.80 4.61 11.95
C ASP A 36 5.33 4.49 12.00
N THR A 37 5.83 3.36 11.51
CA THR A 37 7.25 2.98 11.56
C THR A 37 7.88 2.82 10.17
N ARG A 38 7.06 2.84 9.12
CA ARG A 38 7.50 2.63 7.74
C ARG A 38 8.58 3.63 7.32
N GLN A 39 9.69 3.10 6.82
CA GLN A 39 10.81 3.84 6.25
C GLN A 39 10.90 3.63 4.73
N ILE A 40 10.47 2.47 4.25
CA ILE A 40 10.55 2.10 2.83
C ILE A 40 9.24 2.50 2.14
N PRO A 41 9.28 3.32 1.07
CA PRO A 41 8.09 3.64 0.30
C PRO A 41 7.43 2.39 -0.29
N VAL A 42 6.10 2.36 -0.27
CA VAL A 42 5.34 1.26 -0.84
C VAL A 42 5.44 1.29 -2.36
N ALA A 43 5.89 0.18 -2.94
CA ALA A 43 5.86 -0.05 -4.39
C ALA A 43 4.74 -1.04 -4.75
N TYR A 44 4.30 -1.00 -6.00
CA TYR A 44 3.19 -1.80 -6.51
C TYR A 44 3.61 -2.55 -7.76
N LEU A 45 3.24 -3.84 -7.85
CA LEU A 45 3.26 -4.57 -9.11
C LEU A 45 2.10 -4.12 -10.01
N ASN A 46 0.95 -3.85 -9.39
CA ASN A 46 -0.24 -3.28 -10.02
C ASN A 46 -1.18 -2.71 -8.94
N ALA A 47 -2.34 -2.19 -9.33
CA ALA A 47 -3.30 -1.55 -8.41
C ALA A 47 -3.77 -2.42 -7.23
N ASN A 48 -3.67 -3.75 -7.35
CA ASN A 48 -4.15 -4.74 -6.38
C ASN A 48 -3.03 -5.61 -5.79
N THR A 49 -1.75 -5.28 -6.00
CA THR A 49 -0.63 -6.11 -5.51
C THR A 49 0.57 -5.24 -5.17
N PHE A 50 1.07 -5.36 -3.94
CA PHE A 50 2.34 -4.72 -3.54
C PHE A 50 3.53 -5.42 -4.19
N LEU A 51 4.60 -4.66 -4.44
CA LEU A 51 5.90 -5.20 -4.76
C LEU A 51 6.67 -5.39 -3.44
N LEU A 52 6.83 -6.65 -3.01
CA LEU A 52 7.58 -7.00 -1.81
C LEU A 52 8.98 -7.50 -2.21
N THR A 53 10.01 -6.80 -1.74
CA THR A 53 11.41 -7.05 -2.13
C THR A 53 12.29 -7.53 -0.98
N GLU A 54 11.88 -7.32 0.27
CA GLU A 54 12.64 -7.69 1.47
C GLU A 54 12.04 -8.92 2.16
N MET A 55 12.87 -9.90 2.49
CA MET A 55 12.49 -11.05 3.31
C MET A 55 12.60 -10.68 4.79
N SER A 56 11.63 -11.08 5.61
CA SER A 56 11.80 -11.05 7.07
C SER A 56 12.65 -12.24 7.53
N ASP A 57 13.57 -12.01 8.46
CA ASP A 57 14.28 -13.05 9.22
C ASP A 57 13.58 -13.39 10.55
N ASP A 58 12.68 -12.51 11.01
CA ASP A 58 11.84 -12.72 12.18
C ASP A 58 10.68 -13.69 11.87
N LYS A 59 10.77 -14.89 12.45
CA LYS A 59 9.76 -15.95 12.35
C LYS A 59 8.40 -15.58 12.93
N THR A 60 8.29 -14.48 13.67
CA THR A 60 7.04 -14.01 14.27
C THR A 60 6.30 -12.99 13.41
N TYR A 61 6.96 -12.40 12.41
CA TYR A 61 6.40 -11.36 11.55
C TYR A 61 5.18 -11.85 10.78
N GLY A 62 4.02 -11.25 11.05
CA GLY A 62 2.71 -11.65 10.54
C GLY A 62 2.11 -12.89 11.22
N TYR A 63 2.88 -13.71 11.93
CA TYR A 63 2.42 -14.95 12.56
C TYR A 63 1.93 -14.78 14.00
N LYS A 64 2.25 -13.64 14.64
CA LYS A 64 1.83 -13.33 16.01
C LYS A 64 1.11 -12.01 16.08
N GLU A 65 0.13 -11.93 16.98
CA GLU A 65 -0.58 -10.69 17.31
C GLU A 65 0.36 -9.55 17.71
N SER A 66 1.45 -9.89 18.41
CA SER A 66 2.46 -8.92 18.86
C SER A 66 3.41 -8.44 17.76
N ASN A 67 3.38 -9.06 16.58
CA ASN A 67 4.19 -8.68 15.43
C ASN A 67 3.37 -8.82 14.13
N PRO A 68 2.29 -8.04 13.98
CA PRO A 68 1.42 -8.12 12.82
C PRO A 68 2.06 -7.44 11.61
N ILE A 69 1.50 -7.71 10.42
CA ILE A 69 1.85 -6.97 9.21
C ILE A 69 1.10 -5.63 9.22
N ASN A 70 1.82 -4.55 9.49
CA ASN A 70 1.32 -3.17 9.51
C ASN A 70 1.18 -2.60 8.10
N VAL A 71 0.08 -2.95 7.42
CA VAL A 71 -0.19 -2.49 6.05
C VAL A 71 -0.65 -1.04 5.98
N GLY A 72 -1.30 -0.56 7.04
CA GLY A 72 -1.85 0.80 7.16
C GLY A 72 -2.82 1.21 6.05
N GLY A 73 -3.11 2.50 5.98
CA GLY A 73 -4.08 3.10 5.05
C GLY A 73 -5.48 3.30 5.65
N VAL A 74 -5.70 2.92 6.90
CA VAL A 74 -6.90 3.21 7.72
C VAL A 74 -8.21 3.03 6.92
N ILE A 75 -9.12 4.01 6.92
CA ILE A 75 -10.43 3.92 6.24
C ILE A 75 -10.26 3.89 4.72
N GLU A 76 -9.31 4.65 4.17
CA GLU A 76 -9.24 4.86 2.72
C GLU A 76 -8.72 3.63 1.98
N ASN A 77 -7.65 3.03 2.51
CA ASN A 77 -6.92 1.97 1.83
C ASN A 77 -6.67 0.75 2.70
N GLY A 78 -6.97 0.76 4.00
CA GLY A 78 -6.61 -0.30 4.94
C GLY A 78 -6.99 -1.71 4.48
N ALA A 79 -8.28 -1.94 4.22
CA ALA A 79 -8.76 -3.23 3.73
C ALA A 79 -8.15 -3.61 2.37
N ARG A 80 -7.93 -2.62 1.49
CA ARG A 80 -7.31 -2.84 0.17
C ARG A 80 -5.83 -3.17 0.28
N ASN A 81 -5.12 -2.56 1.22
CA ASN A 81 -3.71 -2.79 1.48
C ASN A 81 -3.47 -4.18 2.06
N GLN A 82 -4.40 -4.68 2.90
CA GLN A 82 -4.36 -6.07 3.34
C GLN A 82 -4.44 -7.05 2.16
N GLN A 83 -5.39 -6.82 1.26
CA GLN A 83 -5.52 -7.62 0.04
C GLN A 83 -4.30 -7.49 -0.87
N ARG A 84 -3.76 -6.27 -1.05
CA ARG A 84 -2.55 -6.03 -1.85
C ARG A 84 -1.34 -6.79 -1.31
N PHE A 85 -1.17 -6.84 0.00
CA PHE A 85 -0.12 -7.61 0.65
C PHE A 85 -0.31 -9.11 0.42
N LEU A 86 -1.50 -9.64 0.70
CA LEU A 86 -1.80 -11.07 0.54
C LEU A 86 -1.68 -11.52 -0.92
N ASN A 87 -2.12 -10.71 -1.88
CA ASN A 87 -2.00 -10.98 -3.32
C ASN A 87 -0.54 -11.03 -3.79
N ALA A 88 0.38 -10.40 -3.07
CA ALA A 88 1.80 -10.39 -3.39
C ALA A 88 2.52 -11.66 -2.95
N LEU A 89 1.92 -12.46 -2.06
CA LEU A 89 2.53 -13.67 -1.53
C LEU A 89 2.42 -14.84 -2.51
N LEU A 90 3.41 -15.72 -2.42
CA LEU A 90 3.45 -17.05 -3.02
C LEU A 90 3.85 -18.05 -1.92
N GLY A 91 3.45 -19.31 -2.09
CA GLY A 91 3.87 -20.40 -1.23
C GLY A 91 5.40 -20.59 -1.20
N PRO A 92 5.93 -21.44 -0.30
CA PRO A 92 7.36 -21.65 -0.11
C PRO A 92 8.07 -22.11 -1.39
N HIS A 93 7.37 -22.78 -2.30
CA HIS A 93 7.92 -23.24 -3.57
C HIS A 93 7.47 -22.40 -4.78
N GLY A 94 6.70 -21.33 -4.57
CA GLY A 94 6.22 -20.42 -5.61
C GLY A 94 4.77 -20.67 -6.03
N GLU A 95 4.01 -21.41 -5.22
CA GLU A 95 2.61 -21.70 -5.45
C GLU A 95 1.76 -20.44 -5.35
N GLU A 96 0.71 -20.33 -6.17
CA GLU A 96 -0.32 -19.33 -5.94
C GLU A 96 -1.02 -19.61 -4.60
N VAL A 97 -1.15 -18.57 -3.79
CA VAL A 97 -1.86 -18.65 -2.50
C VAL A 97 -3.31 -18.22 -2.68
N GLY A 98 -4.20 -18.92 -2.00
CA GLY A 98 -5.55 -18.45 -1.69
C GLY A 98 -5.61 -17.92 -0.27
N TYR A 99 -6.61 -17.09 0.04
CA TYR A 99 -6.85 -16.64 1.40
C TYR A 99 -8.32 -16.34 1.65
N TYR A 100 -8.72 -16.40 2.91
CA TYR A 100 -9.99 -15.89 3.39
C TYR A 100 -9.84 -15.27 4.78
N ARG A 101 -10.64 -14.24 5.05
CA ARG A 101 -10.63 -13.55 6.33
C ARG A 101 -11.42 -14.35 7.36
N LEU A 102 -10.80 -14.64 8.50
CA LEU A 102 -11.43 -15.33 9.64
C LEU A 102 -12.23 -14.36 10.51
N GLY A 103 -11.82 -13.09 10.58
CA GLY A 103 -12.49 -12.06 11.37
C GLY A 103 -11.51 -11.02 11.88
N SER A 104 -12.03 -10.07 12.65
CA SER A 104 -11.19 -9.21 13.48
C SER A 104 -10.97 -9.86 14.84
N CYS A 105 -9.82 -9.63 15.44
CA CYS A 105 -9.46 -10.11 16.76
C CYS A 105 -8.54 -9.10 17.45
N CYS A 106 -8.03 -9.50 18.62
CA CYS A 106 -6.74 -8.99 19.10
C CYS A 106 -6.74 -7.47 19.25
N SER A 107 -7.45 -6.98 20.27
CA SER A 107 -7.50 -5.55 20.55
C SER A 107 -6.12 -5.04 20.95
N PHE A 108 -5.72 -3.91 20.38
CA PHE A 108 -4.44 -3.27 20.68
C PHE A 108 -4.60 -1.75 20.69
N LYS A 109 -3.60 -1.07 21.26
CA LYS A 109 -3.55 0.39 21.31
C LYS A 109 -2.87 0.94 20.06
N THR A 110 -3.52 1.90 19.42
CA THR A 110 -3.00 2.66 18.28
C THR A 110 -3.65 4.04 18.29
N PRO A 111 -2.91 5.12 18.04
CA PRO A 111 -3.49 6.45 17.91
C PRO A 111 -4.17 6.66 16.54
N ASN A 112 -4.04 5.69 15.62
CA ASN A 112 -4.75 5.64 14.34
C ASN A 112 -6.12 4.94 14.44
N GLY A 113 -6.54 4.60 15.65
CA GLY A 113 -7.84 3.99 15.91
C GLY A 113 -9.00 4.88 15.45
N LEU A 114 -10.02 4.26 14.86
CA LEU A 114 -11.20 4.98 14.34
C LEU A 114 -12.18 5.41 15.44
N MET A 115 -12.10 4.76 16.60
CA MET A 115 -12.91 5.07 17.77
C MET A 115 -12.00 5.10 18.99
N GLY A 116 -11.37 6.26 19.21
CA GLY A 116 -10.33 6.44 20.23
C GLY A 116 -9.06 5.66 19.91
N ASP A 117 -8.22 5.46 20.93
CA ASP A 117 -6.85 4.97 20.74
C ASP A 117 -6.77 3.42 20.65
N SER A 118 -7.67 2.79 19.91
CA SER A 118 -7.69 1.33 19.80
C SER A 118 -8.08 0.83 18.41
N GLY A 119 -7.50 -0.32 18.05
CA GLY A 119 -7.79 -1.06 16.84
C GLY A 119 -8.00 -2.54 17.13
N LEU A 120 -8.44 -3.26 16.10
CA LEU A 120 -8.50 -4.72 16.07
C LEU A 120 -7.69 -5.23 14.88
N LEU A 121 -6.84 -6.22 15.08
CA LEU A 121 -6.15 -6.88 13.97
C LEU A 121 -7.14 -7.71 13.15
N ASP A 122 -6.85 -7.89 11.88
CA ASP A 122 -7.54 -8.86 11.04
C ASP A 122 -6.74 -10.14 10.91
N LEU A 123 -7.42 -11.26 11.14
CA LEU A 123 -6.86 -12.59 10.98
C LEU A 123 -7.27 -13.17 9.63
N TYR A 124 -6.28 -13.48 8.80
CA TYR A 124 -6.46 -14.14 7.52
C TYR A 124 -5.92 -15.56 7.59
N ARG A 125 -6.66 -16.52 7.03
CA ARG A 125 -6.11 -17.84 6.72
C ARG A 125 -5.63 -17.84 5.27
N VAL A 126 -4.34 -18.06 5.10
CA VAL A 126 -3.66 -18.21 3.81
C VAL A 126 -3.39 -19.68 3.57
N TYR A 127 -3.58 -20.14 2.34
CA TYR A 127 -3.39 -21.54 1.97
C TYR A 127 -2.80 -21.69 0.57
N TRP A 128 -2.06 -22.77 0.35
CA TRP A 128 -1.58 -23.20 -0.95
C TRP A 128 -1.75 -24.72 -1.05
N GLY A 129 -2.19 -25.20 -2.22
CA GLY A 129 -2.57 -26.60 -2.36
C GLY A 129 -3.77 -27.00 -1.50
N THR A 130 -3.78 -28.24 -0.99
CA THR A 130 -4.97 -28.86 -0.38
C THR A 130 -4.92 -29.02 1.13
N LYS A 131 -3.77 -28.77 1.77
CA LYS A 131 -3.59 -29.03 3.21
C LYS A 131 -2.81 -27.96 3.98
N ASP A 132 -2.10 -27.08 3.28
CA ASP A 132 -1.25 -26.11 3.96
C ASP A 132 -2.05 -24.85 4.26
N THR A 133 -2.23 -24.56 5.54
CA THR A 133 -2.91 -23.35 6.00
C THR A 133 -2.07 -22.66 7.06
N VAL A 134 -1.92 -21.34 6.91
CA VAL A 134 -1.23 -20.47 7.85
C VAL A 134 -2.14 -19.31 8.20
N ASN A 135 -2.14 -18.89 9.46
CA ASN A 135 -2.83 -17.69 9.89
C ASN A 135 -1.85 -16.50 9.87
N LEU A 136 -2.27 -15.38 9.28
CA LEU A 136 -1.54 -14.12 9.30
C LEU A 136 -2.40 -13.02 9.97
N TYR A 137 -1.76 -12.24 10.85
CA TYR A 137 -2.32 -11.07 11.52
C TYR A 137 -1.92 -9.81 10.76
N LEU A 138 -2.92 -9.06 10.30
CA LEU A 138 -2.72 -7.83 9.54
C LEU A 138 -3.33 -6.65 10.31
N ASN A 139 -2.58 -5.55 10.36
CA ASN A 139 -2.98 -4.29 10.96
C ASN A 139 -3.22 -3.26 9.85
N LEU A 140 -4.46 -2.79 9.73
CA LEU A 140 -4.85 -1.77 8.75
C LEU A 140 -4.68 -0.33 9.25
N TYR A 141 -4.40 -0.13 10.54
CA TYR A 141 -4.34 1.17 11.19
C TYR A 141 -2.95 1.77 11.03
N ASP A 142 -1.92 1.05 11.49
CA ASP A 142 -0.54 1.55 11.48
C ASP A 142 0.25 1.09 10.26
N GLU A 143 1.24 1.88 9.89
CA GLU A 143 2.18 1.59 8.82
C GLU A 143 3.50 1.02 9.33
N GLY A 144 3.96 -0.05 8.70
CA GLY A 144 5.30 -0.60 8.86
C GLY A 144 5.91 -0.95 7.51
N ASP A 145 7.21 -1.23 7.54
CA ASP A 145 7.89 -1.80 6.39
C ASP A 145 7.30 -3.16 6.05
N LEU A 146 7.01 -3.36 4.77
CA LEU A 146 6.34 -4.55 4.27
C LEU A 146 7.38 -5.57 3.83
N LYS A 147 7.52 -6.62 4.63
CA LYS A 147 8.45 -7.72 4.38
C LYS A 147 7.71 -8.98 3.99
N ILE A 148 8.42 -9.92 3.39
CA ILE A 148 7.89 -11.24 3.04
C ILE A 148 8.01 -12.12 4.30
N PRO A 149 6.91 -12.67 4.85
CA PRO A 149 6.98 -13.50 6.05
C PRO A 149 7.78 -14.79 5.81
N VAL A 150 8.47 -15.28 6.85
CA VAL A 150 9.33 -16.48 6.76
C VAL A 150 8.53 -17.68 6.25
N GLY A 151 8.95 -18.26 5.13
CA GLY A 151 8.26 -19.42 4.53
C GLY A 151 7.34 -19.06 3.37
N PHE A 152 7.21 -17.78 3.04
CA PHE A 152 6.60 -17.31 1.79
C PHE A 152 7.66 -16.88 0.77
N LYS A 153 7.24 -16.80 -0.48
CA LYS A 153 7.90 -16.03 -1.55
C LYS A 153 7.02 -14.84 -1.94
N SER A 154 7.51 -13.96 -2.80
CA SER A 154 6.72 -12.89 -3.40
C SER A 154 6.64 -13.00 -4.91
N LYS A 155 5.56 -12.46 -5.46
CA LYS A 155 5.43 -12.16 -6.89
C LYS A 155 6.45 -11.08 -7.28
N LYS A 156 6.90 -11.11 -8.53
CA LYS A 156 7.90 -10.21 -9.10
C LYS A 156 7.35 -9.47 -10.30
#